data_AF-A0A2R9ABV6-F1
#
_entry.id   AF-A0A2R9ABV6-F1
#
_cell.length_a   1.000
_cell.length_b   1.000
_cell.length_c   1.000
_cell.angle_alpha   90.00
_cell.angle_beta   90.00
_cell.angle_gamma   90.00
#
_symmetry.space_group_name_H-M   'P 1'
#
loop_
_entity.id
_entity.type
_entity.pdbx_description
1 polymer ?
#
loop_
_entity_poly.entity_id
_entity_poly.type
_entity_poly.pdbx_seq_one_letter_code
_entity_poly.pdbx_strand_id
1 'polypeptide(L)' 'MRIFYYLHFLCYVTFILPTTCTLVDADCCTKRYGRCKRDCLEIEKQIDICSSPRKICCTERLYEEDDMF' A
#
# COMPACT_ATOMS: atom_id res chain seq x y z
N MET A 1 -15.92 -35.48 8.93
CA MET A 1 -15.78 -34.70 7.68
C MET A 1 -16.02 -33.19 7.84
N ARG A 2 -16.92 -32.68 8.71
CA ARG A 2 -17.12 -31.22 8.88
C ARG A 2 -16.05 -30.49 9.71
N ILE A 3 -15.42 -31.19 10.66
CA ILE A 3 -14.46 -30.60 11.60
C ILE A 3 -13.19 -30.15 10.88
N PHE A 4 -12.70 -30.94 9.91
CA PHE A 4 -11.53 -30.59 9.11
C PHE A 4 -11.75 -29.32 8.27
N TYR A 5 -12.94 -29.13 7.72
CA TYR A 5 -13.29 -27.90 7.00
C TYR A 5 -13.32 -26.68 7.94
N TYR A 6 -13.86 -26.84 9.15
CA TYR A 6 -13.86 -25.77 10.15
C TYR A 6 -12.44 -25.39 10.58
N LEU A 7 -11.59 -26.38 10.81
CA LEU A 7 -10.19 -26.16 11.19
C LEU A 7 -9.41 -25.45 10.08
N HIS A 8 -9.64 -25.85 8.83
CA HIS A 8 -9.02 -25.24 7.66
C HIS A 8 -9.51 -23.80 7.45
N PHE A 9 -10.81 -23.54 7.63
CA PHE A 9 -11.38 -22.20 7.54
C PHE A 9 -10.83 -21.28 8.64
N LEU A 10 -10.76 -21.77 9.88
CA LEU A 10 -10.15 -21.05 11.01
C LEU A 10 -8.69 -20.70 10.69
N CYS A 11 -7.89 -21.67 10.24
CA CYS A 11 -6.49 -21.40 9.86
C CYS A 11 -6.36 -20.36 8.74
N TYR A 12 -7.22 -20.43 7.72
CA TYR A 12 -7.20 -19.49 6.60
C TYR A 12 -7.47 -18.06 7.09
N VAL A 13 -8.49 -17.87 7.94
CA VAL A 13 -8.87 -16.55 8.46
C VAL A 13 -7.85 -16.02 9.48
N THR A 14 -7.25 -16.87 10.31
CA THR A 14 -6.35 -16.41 11.39
C THR A 14 -4.89 -16.28 10.97
N PHE A 15 -4.41 -17.02 9.96
CA PHE A 15 -3.00 -17.02 9.56
C PHE A 15 -2.77 -16.45 8.16
N ILE A 16 -3.62 -16.79 7.18
CA ILE A 16 -3.42 -16.42 5.77
C ILE A 16 -4.03 -15.03 5.47
N LEU A 17 -5.21 -14.75 6.02
CA LEU A 17 -5.87 -13.46 5.84
C LEU A 17 -5.08 -12.29 6.45
N PRO A 18 -4.59 -12.36 7.70
CA PRO A 18 -3.77 -11.29 8.25
C PRO A 18 -2.45 -11.14 7.49
N THR A 19 -1.76 -12.22 7.08
CA THR A 19 -0.52 -12.09 6.29
C THR A 19 -0.72 -11.47 4.92
N THR A 20 -1.93 -11.47 4.36
CA THR A 20 -2.25 -10.79 3.10
C THR A 20 -2.80 -9.38 3.29
N CYS A 21 -3.43 -9.08 4.43
CA CYS A 21 -3.97 -7.75 4.73
C CYS A 21 -3.02 -6.84 5.54
N THR A 22 -1.97 -7.37 6.18
CA THR A 22 -1.01 -6.58 6.97
C THR A 22 0.30 -6.28 6.25
N LEU A 23 0.52 -6.87 5.07
CA LEU A 23 1.77 -6.75 4.31
C LEU A 23 1.69 -5.80 3.10
N VAL A 24 0.67 -4.96 3.05
CA VAL A 24 0.82 -3.66 2.37
C VAL A 24 1.63 -2.81 3.34
N ASP A 25 2.96 -2.95 3.25
CA ASP A 25 3.95 -2.23 4.04
C ASP A 25 3.69 -0.73 3.86
N ALA A 26 2.86 -0.16 4.73
CA ALA A 26 2.42 1.22 4.62
C ALA A 26 3.56 2.21 4.79
N ASP A 27 4.69 1.73 5.31
CA ASP A 27 5.94 2.47 5.34
C ASP A 27 6.62 2.55 3.97
N CYS A 28 6.26 1.76 2.95
CA CYS A 28 6.79 1.95 1.60
C CYS A 28 6.49 3.37 1.08
N CYS A 29 5.33 3.92 1.41
CA CYS A 29 4.98 5.28 1.04
C CYS A 29 5.91 6.29 1.71
N THR A 30 6.06 6.21 3.04
CA THR A 30 6.92 7.11 3.83
C THR A 30 8.40 6.95 3.48
N LYS A 31 8.88 5.71 3.27
CA LYS A 31 10.26 5.37 2.86
C LYS A 31 10.61 5.97 1.50
N ARG A 32 9.63 6.14 0.60
CA ARG A 32 9.81 6.76 -0.73
C ARG A 32 9.54 8.27 -0.73
N TYR A 33 9.55 8.92 0.44
CA TYR A 33 9.19 10.33 0.62
C TYR A 33 7.80 10.70 0.08
N GLY A 34 6.92 9.71 -0.05
CA GLY A 34 5.55 9.89 -0.49
C GLY A 34 4.63 10.34 0.65
N ARG A 35 3.53 10.99 0.28
CA ARG A 35 2.45 11.39 1.19
C ARG A 35 1.13 10.74 0.80
N CYS A 36 0.41 10.25 1.81
CA CYS A 36 -0.91 9.67 1.65
C CYS A 36 -2.00 10.73 1.47
N LYS A 37 -2.62 10.78 0.29
CA LYS A 37 -3.72 11.71 -0.05
C LYS A 37 -4.90 10.93 -0.66
N ARG A 38 -6.06 11.58 -0.82
CA ARG A 38 -7.18 10.96 -1.54
C ARG A 38 -6.89 10.88 -3.04
N ASP A 39 -6.37 11.97 -3.58
CA ASP A 39 -5.99 12.13 -4.98
C ASP A 39 -4.61 12.83 -5.02
N CYS A 40 -3.80 12.48 -6.01
CA CYS A 40 -2.52 13.16 -6.25
C CYS A 40 -2.76 14.47 -7.00
N LEU A 41 -1.94 15.48 -6.70
CA LEU A 41 -1.91 16.70 -7.51
C LEU A 41 -1.38 16.40 -8.92
N GLU A 42 -1.63 17.27 -9.88
CA GLU A 42 -1.17 17.11 -11.27
C GLU A 42 0.37 17.04 -11.38
N ILE A 43 1.05 17.75 -10.47
CA ILE A 43 2.51 17.76 -10.29
C ILE A 43 3.04 16.55 -9.50
N GLU A 44 2.15 15.69 -8.98
CA GLU A 44 2.50 14.49 -8.22
C GLU A 44 2.30 13.24 -9.08
N LYS A 45 2.87 12.12 -8.64
CA LYS A 45 2.69 10.80 -9.24
C LYS A 45 2.22 9.82 -8.17
N GLN A 46 1.21 9.01 -8.52
CA GLN A 46 0.81 7.87 -7.70
C GLN A 46 1.89 6.78 -7.81
N ILE A 47 2.42 6.37 -6.66
CA ILE A 47 3.51 5.37 -6.58
C ILE A 47 3.13 4.11 -5.83
N ASP A 48 2.13 4.19 -4.95
CA ASP A 48 1.67 3.06 -4.13
C ASP A 48 0.29 3.35 -3.51
N ILE A 49 -0.19 2.45 -2.67
CA ILE A 49 -1.37 2.61 -1.81
C ILE A 49 -0.95 2.82 -0.35
N CYS A 50 -1.85 3.38 0.46
CA CYS A 50 -1.62 3.55 1.90
C CYS A 50 -2.42 2.53 2.71
N SER A 51 -2.15 2.39 4.03
CA SER A 51 -2.94 1.50 4.92
C SER A 51 -4.44 1.76 4.87
N SER A 52 -4.83 3.00 4.52
CA SER A 52 -6.24 3.36 4.38
C SER A 52 -6.68 3.10 2.94
N PRO A 53 -7.71 2.25 2.71
CA PRO A 53 -8.17 1.88 1.37
C PRO A 53 -8.75 3.05 0.55
N ARG A 54 -8.92 4.23 1.16
CA ARG A 54 -9.38 5.46 0.51
C ARG A 54 -8.26 6.46 0.23
N LYS A 55 -7.01 6.10 0.50
CA LYS A 55 -5.85 6.96 0.31
C LYS A 55 -4.82 6.26 -0.56
N ILE A 56 -4.26 7.01 -1.48
CA ILE A 56 -3.16 6.61 -2.35
C ILE A 56 -1.87 7.30 -1.91
N CYS A 57 -0.73 6.70 -2.23
CA CYS A 57 0.57 7.28 -1.98
C CYS A 57 0.99 8.12 -3.19
N CYS A 58 1.18 9.42 -2.95
CA CYS A 58 1.62 10.38 -3.95
C CYS A 58 3.05 10.85 -3.62
N THR A 59 3.91 10.94 -4.61
CA THR A 59 5.20 11.61 -4.48
C THR A 59 5.27 12.78 -5.46
N GLU A 60 5.99 13.83 -5.12
CA GLU A 60 6.26 14.92 -6.06
C GLU A 60 7.00 14.35 -7.27
N ARG A 61 6.63 14.79 -8.47
CA ARG A 61 7.50 14.59 -9.62
C ARG A 61 8.70 15.49 -9.37
N LEU A 62 9.76 14.94 -8.80
CA LEU A 62 11.09 15.48 -9.02
C LEU A 62 11.21 15.50 -10.55
N TYR A 63 11.08 16.69 -11.14
CA TYR A 63 11.66 16.92 -12.45
C TYR A 63 13.12 16.56 -12.22
N GLU A 64 13.54 15.39 -12.70
CA GLU A 64 14.95 15.07 -12.82
C GLU A 64 15.60 16.29 -13.48
N GLU A 65 16.69 16.75 -12.89
CA GLU A 65 17.49 17.88 -13.33
C GLU A 65 17.68 17.87 -14.86
N ASP A 66 16.83 18.60 -15.56
CA ASP A 66 17.00 19.01 -16.96
C ASP A 66 17.04 20.54 -17.01
N ASP A 67 17.81 21.14 -16.10
CA ASP A 67 18.40 22.47 -16.30
C ASP A 67 19.92 22.31 -16.30
N MET A 68 20.38 21.77 -17.43
CA MET A 68 21.68 22.00 -18.02
C MET A 68 21.99 23.51 -18.05
N PHE A 69 22.87 23.98 -17.16
CA PHE A 69 23.67 25.19 -17.34
C PHE A 69 25.09 25.00 -16.82
#